data_AF-A0A090YX47-F1
#
_entry.id   AF-A0A090YX47-F1
#
_cell.length_a   1.000
_cell.length_b   1.000
_cell.length_c   1.000
_cell.angle_alpha   90.00
_cell.angle_beta   90.00
_cell.angle_gamma   90.00
#
_symmetry.space_group_name_H-M   'P 1'
#
loop_
_entity.id
_entity.type
_entity.pdbx_description
1 polymer ?
#
loop_
_entity_poly.entity_id
_entity_poly.type
_entity_poly.pdbx_seq_one_letter_code
_entity_poly.pdbx_strand_id
1 'polypeptide(L)'
;MRNQYEKEEALTGGNVSSVYRFGDTVRRELKPDSIKIHTLLKHLENKGLKGVPKFLGIDEKGRESFSFIKGETGNYPLKNTCGRMRL
;
A
#
# COMPACT_ATOMS: atom_id res chain seq x y z
N MET A 1 5.90 -20.66 7.74
CA MET A 1 4.54 -21.25 7.67
C MET A 1 3.60 -20.14 7.24
N ARG A 2 3.05 -20.17 6.00
CA ARG A 2 2.08 -19.15 5.55
C ARG A 2 0.77 -19.44 6.24
N ASN A 3 0.35 -18.56 7.14
CA ASN A 3 -0.85 -18.76 7.94
C ASN A 3 -2.05 -18.64 7.00
N GLN A 4 -2.76 -19.76 6.79
CA GLN A 4 -3.91 -19.86 5.88
C GLN A 4 -5.17 -19.20 6.48
N TYR A 5 -5.05 -18.57 7.65
CA TYR A 5 -6.12 -17.94 8.43
C TYR A 5 -6.12 -16.41 8.40
N GLU A 6 -5.19 -15.77 7.67
CA GLU A 6 -5.27 -14.33 7.48
C GLU A 6 -6.43 -14.01 6.53
N LYS A 7 -7.51 -13.44 7.07
CA LYS A 7 -8.62 -12.99 6.25
C LYS A 7 -8.19 -11.78 5.43
N GLU A 8 -8.63 -11.73 4.17
CA GLU A 8 -8.53 -10.49 3.38
C GLU A 8 -9.40 -9.42 4.07
N GLU A 9 -8.78 -8.34 4.54
CA GLU A 9 -9.46 -7.21 5.15
C GLU A 9 -9.50 -6.06 4.16
N ALA A 10 -10.69 -5.53 3.86
CA ALA A 10 -10.81 -4.33 3.05
C ALA A 10 -10.32 -3.12 3.86
N LEU A 11 -9.33 -2.40 3.33
CA LEU A 11 -8.85 -1.16 3.93
C LEU A 11 -9.77 -0.01 3.51
N THR A 12 -10.37 0.67 4.48
CA THR A 12 -11.28 1.81 4.28
C THR A 12 -10.56 3.15 4.13
N GLY A 13 -9.26 3.13 3.77
CA GLY A 13 -8.42 4.32 3.62
C GLY A 13 -8.00 4.55 2.18
N GLY A 14 -8.02 5.81 1.74
CA GLY A 14 -7.61 6.22 0.40
C GLY A 14 -8.78 6.68 -0.48
N ASN A 15 -8.51 7.60 -1.39
CA ASN A 15 -9.53 8.34 -2.12
C ASN A 15 -9.94 7.71 -3.47
N VAL A 16 -9.16 6.75 -3.99
CA VAL A 16 -9.16 6.43 -5.44
C VAL A 16 -9.23 4.93 -5.79
N SER A 17 -9.07 4.02 -4.83
CA SER A 17 -9.09 2.58 -5.13
C SER A 17 -9.46 1.72 -3.94
N SER A 18 -10.18 0.64 -4.20
CA SER A 18 -10.39 -0.46 -3.26
C SER A 18 -9.09 -1.20 -3.04
N VAL A 19 -8.66 -1.28 -1.79
CA VAL A 19 -7.40 -1.90 -1.39
C VAL A 19 -7.69 -2.95 -0.32
N TYR A 20 -7.09 -4.13 -0.46
CA TYR A 20 -7.28 -5.25 0.45
C TYR A 20 -5.97 -5.57 1.13
N ARG A 21 -5.98 -5.79 2.45
CA ARG A 21 -4.84 -6.27 3.21
C ARG A 21 -4.96 -7.77 3.41
N PHE A 22 -3.86 -8.48 3.23
CA PHE A 22 -3.70 -9.89 3.56
C PHE A 22 -2.39 -10.04 4.32
N GLY A 23 -2.49 -10.11 5.65
CA GLY A 23 -1.33 -10.14 6.53
C GLY A 23 -0.43 -8.92 6.41
N ASP A 24 0.80 -9.16 5.99
CA ASP A 24 1.81 -8.12 5.72
C ASP A 24 1.85 -7.67 4.26
N THR A 25 0.82 -8.01 3.48
CA THR A 25 0.70 -7.61 2.08
C THR A 25 -0.57 -6.83 1.81
N VAL A 26 -0.50 -5.97 0.80
CA VAL A 26 -1.61 -5.16 0.30
C VAL A 26 -1.85 -5.53 -1.16
N ARG A 27 -3.10 -5.73 -1.52
CA ARG A 27 -3.56 -6.12 -2.85
C ARG A 27 -4.46 -5.05 -3.42
N ARG A 28 -4.22 -4.66 -4.67
CA ARG A 28 -5.06 -3.72 -5.41
C ARG A 28 -5.26 -4.19 -6.83
N GLU A 29 -6.32 -3.72 -7.46
CA GLU A 29 -6.57 -3.98 -8.88
C GLU A 29 -5.49 -3.33 -9.74
N LEU A 30 -5.09 -4.06 -10.79
CA LEU A 30 -4.19 -3.58 -11.83
C LEU A 30 -4.88 -2.43 -12.59
N LYS A 31 -4.17 -1.32 -12.76
CA LYS A 31 -4.61 -0.16 -13.54
C LYS A 31 -3.68 0.04 -14.75
N PRO A 32 -4.09 0.77 -15.80
CA PRO A 32 -3.23 1.02 -16.96
C PRO A 32 -1.87 1.66 -16.59
N ASP A 33 -1.83 2.51 -15.56
CA ASP A 33 -0.60 3.16 -15.07
C ASP A 33 0.23 2.31 -14.11
N SER A 34 -0.19 1.06 -13.81
CA SER A 34 0.49 0.14 -12.90
C SER A 34 1.96 -0.08 -13.22
N ILE A 35 2.31 -0.20 -14.49
CA ILE A 35 3.69 -0.38 -14.95
C ILE A 35 4.60 0.77 -14.49
N LYS A 36 4.09 2.01 -14.54
CA LYS A 36 4.84 3.20 -14.08
C LYS A 36 5.02 3.16 -12.56
N ILE A 37 3.99 2.75 -11.83
CA ILE A 37 4.04 2.60 -10.37
C ILE A 37 5.08 1.54 -9.98
N HIS A 38 5.09 0.37 -10.63
CA HIS A 38 6.09 -0.67 -10.38
C HIS A 38 7.51 -0.16 -10.58
N THR A 39 7.74 0.55 -11.68
CA THR A 39 9.05 1.12 -12.03
C THR A 39 9.50 2.13 -10.99
N LEU A 40 8.59 3.01 -10.55
CA LEU A 40 8.87 4.00 -9.51
C LEU A 40 9.21 3.34 -8.17
N LEU A 41 8.41 2.38 -7.71
CA LEU A 41 8.66 1.72 -6.43
C LEU A 41 9.98 0.95 -6.44
N LYS A 42 10.32 0.28 -7.54
CA LYS A 42 11.61 -0.39 -7.71
C LYS A 42 12.77 0.61 -7.68
N HIS A 43 12.61 1.78 -8.28
CA HIS A 43 13.61 2.85 -8.21
C HIS A 43 13.81 3.35 -6.77
N LEU A 44 12.71 3.60 -6.04
CA LEU A 44 12.75 4.07 -4.66
C LEU A 44 13.36 3.02 -3.71
N GLU A 45 13.08 1.74 -3.94
CA GLU A 45 13.71 0.63 -3.22
C GLU A 45 15.23 0.59 -3.46
N ASN A 46 15.66 0.73 -4.72
CA ASN A 46 17.08 0.78 -5.07
C ASN A 46 17.82 1.97 -4.43
N LYS A 47 17.09 3.06 -4.11
CA LYS A 47 17.63 4.22 -3.38
C LYS A 47 17.65 4.02 -1.86
N GLY A 48 17.13 2.90 -1.35
CA GLY A 48 17.08 2.60 0.08
C GLY A 48 16.08 3.45 0.86
N LEU A 49 15.08 4.02 0.19
CA LEU A 49 14.09 4.89 0.85
C LEU A 49 13.21 4.07 1.79
N LYS A 50 13.20 4.43 3.06
CA LYS A 50 12.33 3.82 4.08
C LYS A 50 10.92 4.39 3.96
N GLY A 51 9.91 3.57 4.26
CA GLY A 51 8.50 4.00 4.21
C GLY A 51 7.85 3.92 2.83
N VAL A 52 8.48 3.25 1.86
CA VAL A 52 7.92 3.01 0.52
C VAL A 52 7.48 1.55 0.39
N PRO A 53 6.27 1.28 -0.10
CA PRO A 53 5.80 -0.09 -0.30
C PRO A 53 6.62 -0.78 -1.40
N LYS A 54 7.05 -2.02 -1.12
CA LYS A 54 7.77 -2.86 -2.08
C LYS A 54 6.78 -3.58 -2.97
N PHE A 55 7.09 -3.66 -4.26
CA PHE A 55 6.29 -4.46 -5.18
C PHE A 55 6.65 -5.94 -5.04
N LEU A 56 5.67 -6.78 -4.73
CA LEU A 56 5.86 -8.21 -4.48
C LEU A 56 5.47 -9.08 -5.69
N GLY A 57 4.71 -8.52 -6.64
CA GLY A 57 4.28 -9.21 -7.84
C GLY A 57 2.77 -9.11 -8.08
N ILE A 58 2.26 -10.02 -8.90
CA ILE A 58 0.83 -10.14 -9.20
C ILE A 58 0.31 -11.43 -8.56
N ASP A 59 -0.80 -11.33 -7.84
CA ASP A 59 -1.51 -12.43 -7.18
C ASP A 59 -2.25 -13.30 -8.21
N GLU A 60 -2.68 -14.50 -7.81
CA GLU A 60 -3.38 -15.47 -8.68
C GLU A 60 -4.69 -14.91 -9.28
N LYS A 61 -5.27 -13.90 -8.66
CA LYS A 61 -6.47 -13.17 -9.13
C LYS A 61 -6.15 -12.01 -10.09
N GLY A 62 -4.91 -11.87 -10.56
CA GLY A 62 -4.50 -10.78 -11.43
C GLY A 62 -4.40 -9.40 -10.75
N ARG A 63 -4.25 -9.39 -9.41
CA ARG A 63 -4.14 -8.16 -8.61
C ARG A 63 -2.70 -7.88 -8.25
N GLU A 64 -2.31 -6.61 -8.20
CA GLU A 64 -0.96 -6.21 -7.77
C GLU A 64 -0.82 -6.40 -6.25
N SER A 65 0.31 -6.96 -5.82
CA SER A 65 0.65 -7.14 -4.41
C SER A 65 1.84 -6.28 -4.01
N PHE A 66 1.71 -5.62 -2.86
CA PHE A 66 2.70 -4.73 -2.27
C PHE A 66 2.95 -5.09 -0.80
N SER A 67 4.11 -4.73 -0.25
CA SER A 67 4.35 -4.84 1.19
C SER A 67 3.48 -3.85 1.98
N PHE A 68 2.86 -4.30 3.05
CA PHE A 68 2.14 -3.44 3.99
C PHE A 68 3.13 -2.64 4.84
N ILE A 69 2.83 -1.35 5.01
CA ILE A 69 3.55 -0.47 5.93
C ILE A 69 2.53 0.04 6.93
N LYS A 70 2.81 -0.19 8.22
CA LYS A 70 1.95 0.31 9.29
C LYS A 70 2.03 1.85 9.31
N GLY A 71 0.88 2.48 9.17
CA GLY A 71 0.75 3.93 9.18
C GLY A 71 -0.72 4.35 9.11
N GLU A 72 -0.98 5.64 9.24
CA GLU A 72 -2.31 6.22 9.10
C GLU A 72 -2.44 6.90 7.73
N THR A 73 -3.54 6.62 7.03
CA THR A 73 -3.84 7.28 5.75
C THR A 73 -4.57 8.60 6.02
N GLY A 74 -4.07 9.70 5.44
CA GLY A 74 -4.80 10.95 5.43
C GLY A 74 -6.04 10.84 4.54
N ASN A 75 -7.23 10.91 5.14
CA ASN A 75 -8.49 11.00 4.39
C ASN A 75 -8.92 12.47 4.32
N TYR A 76 -9.37 12.91 3.14
CA TYR A 76 -9.90 14.25 2.93
C TYR A 76 -11.37 14.33 3.38
N PRO A 77 -11.84 15.43 4.02
CA PRO A 77 -11.07 16.62 4.38
C PRO A 77 -10.03 16.33 5.44
N LEU A 78 -8.81 16.81 5.22
CA LEU A 78 -7.71 16.63 6.16
C LEU A 78 -8.13 17.23 7.50
N LYS A 79 -8.05 16.44 8.57
CA LYS A 79 -8.32 16.96 9.92
C LYS A 79 -7.31 18.05 10.25
N ASN A 80 -7.78 19.18 10.78
CA ASN A 80 -6.98 20.38 11.08
C ASN A 80 -5.90 20.15 12.16
N THR A 81 -5.85 18.97 12.75
CA THR A 81 -4.83 18.56 13.72
C THR A 81 -3.68 17.87 13.00
N CYS A 82 -2.93 18.63 12.20
CA CYS A 82 -1.52 18.28 11.99
C CYS A 82 -0.86 18.42 13.36
N GLY A 83 -0.22 17.35 13.86
CA GLY A 83 0.44 17.36 15.16
C GLY A 83 1.28 18.62 15.31
N ARG A 84 0.99 19.40 16.37
CA ARG A 84 1.74 20.60 16.73
C ARG A 84 3.22 20.21 16.85
N MET A 85 4.00 20.46 15.81
CA MET A 85 5.45 20.38 15.90
C MET A 85 5.88 21.56 16.76
N ARG A 86 6.04 21.32 18.08
CA ARG A 86 6.81 22.24 18.92
C ARG A 86 8.24 22.18 18.38
N LEU A 87 8.68 23.29 17.78
CA LEU A 87 10.10 23.58 17.58
C LEU A 87 10.80 23.66 18.95
#